data_AF-A0A819G8F8-F1
#
_entry.id   AF-A0A819G8F8-F1
#
_cell.length_a   1.000
_cell.length_b   1.000
_cell.length_c   1.000
_cell.angle_alpha   90.00
_cell.angle_beta   90.00
_cell.angle_gamma   90.00
#
_symmetry.space_group_name_H-M   'P 1'
#
loop_
_entity.id
_entity.type
_entity.pdbx_description
1 polymer ?
#
loop_
_entity_poly.entity_id
_entity_poly.type
_entity_poly.pdbx_seq_one_letter_code
_entity_poly.pdbx_strand_id
1 'polypeptide(L)'
;MVQIKLTEIQDKKAIRPNSRLNYVLEIDDIERNGYRFTDGIGKISWGLAGRVAQKMNIPIYCQEDIPSAFQIRVAGCKGMVAIDPESTLNDYYIHIRKSMNKFDGGDWNLEICEYARPLPLTLNNQVIRLLSDLGNHDGAFIALQYRSFTQWGNS
;
A
#
# COMPACT_ATOMS: atom_id res chain seq x y z
N MET A 1 -12.94 -1.44 -4.91
CA MET A 1 -12.82 -1.28 -3.44
C MET A 1 -13.26 -2.58 -2.81
N VAL A 2 -12.36 -3.24 -2.07
CA VAL A 2 -12.66 -4.52 -1.41
C VAL A 2 -12.78 -4.25 0.08
N GLN A 3 -13.96 -4.52 0.64
CA GLN A 3 -14.19 -4.43 2.08
C GLN A 3 -13.91 -5.78 2.71
N ILE A 4 -13.08 -5.76 3.74
CA ILE A 4 -12.70 -6.92 4.51
C ILE A 4 -13.12 -6.65 5.94
N LYS A 5 -14.18 -7.33 6.37
CA LYS A 5 -14.48 -7.39 7.80
C LYS A 5 -13.34 -8.14 8.47
N LEU A 6 -12.58 -7.44 9.32
CA LEU A 6 -11.49 -8.03 10.09
C LEU A 6 -11.97 -9.20 10.97
N THR A 7 -13.26 -9.22 11.30
CA THR A 7 -13.92 -10.32 12.03
C THR A 7 -14.12 -11.59 11.21
N GLU A 8 -14.10 -11.54 9.88
CA GLU A 8 -14.23 -12.71 8.98
C GLU A 8 -12.89 -13.42 8.75
N ILE A 9 -11.79 -12.85 9.24
CA ILE A 9 -10.43 -13.38 9.12
C ILE A 9 -10.16 -14.49 10.19
N GLN A 10 -11.22 -15.00 10.84
CA GLN A 10 -11.16 -16.04 11.87
C GLN A 10 -10.73 -17.40 11.31
N ASP A 11 -9.44 -17.75 11.44
CA ASP A 11 -9.06 -19.16 11.51
C ASP A 11 -9.22 -19.64 12.95
N LYS A 12 -10.04 -20.67 13.15
CA LYS A 12 -10.45 -21.21 14.46
C LYS A 12 -9.31 -21.85 15.31
N LYS A 13 -8.03 -21.65 14.97
CA LYS A 13 -6.90 -22.33 15.61
C LYS A 13 -5.93 -21.45 16.41
N ALA A 14 -6.08 -20.13 16.41
CA ALA A 14 -5.21 -19.25 17.19
C ALA A 14 -6.04 -18.31 18.07
N ILE A 15 -6.53 -18.81 19.20
CA ILE A 15 -7.23 -17.98 20.19
C ILE A 15 -6.50 -18.13 21.53
N ARG A 16 -5.85 -17.05 21.98
CA ARG A 16 -5.76 -16.74 23.42
C ARG A 16 -6.96 -15.86 23.77
N PRO A 17 -7.75 -16.18 24.80
CA PRO A 17 -8.98 -15.47 25.10
C PRO A 17 -8.67 -14.14 25.80
N ASN A 18 -9.58 -13.17 25.63
CA ASN A 18 -9.65 -11.84 26.26
C ASN A 18 -8.83 -10.69 25.66
N SER A 19 -9.29 -10.17 24.51
CA SER A 19 -9.66 -8.75 24.34
C SER A 19 -10.19 -8.51 22.93
N ARG A 20 -11.20 -7.65 22.80
CA ARG A 20 -11.87 -7.31 21.53
C ARG A 20 -10.86 -6.62 20.58
N LEU A 21 -10.70 -7.18 19.36
CA LEU A 21 -9.88 -6.70 18.22
C LEU A 21 -8.33 -6.73 18.37
N ASN A 22 -7.73 -7.92 18.55
CA ASN A 22 -6.26 -8.10 18.59
C ASN A 22 -5.51 -7.90 17.24
N TYR A 23 -6.17 -7.41 16.18
CA TYR A 23 -5.57 -7.31 14.85
C TYR A 23 -5.10 -5.90 14.49
N VAL A 24 -5.68 -4.85 15.07
CA VAL A 24 -5.29 -3.46 14.79
C VAL A 24 -4.55 -2.92 16.01
N LEU A 25 -3.27 -2.60 15.84
CA LEU A 25 -2.45 -2.04 16.91
C LEU A 25 -2.04 -0.63 16.55
N GLU A 26 -2.20 0.31 17.48
CA GLU A 26 -1.69 1.66 17.30
C GLU A 26 -0.21 1.71 17.67
N ILE A 27 0.63 2.28 16.80
CA ILE A 27 2.06 2.49 17.03
C ILE A 27 2.42 3.97 16.81
N ASP A 28 3.42 4.46 17.54
CA ASP A 28 3.85 5.85 17.45
C ASP A 28 4.64 6.14 16.19
N ASP A 29 4.38 7.29 15.56
CA ASP A 29 5.12 7.79 14.41
C ASP A 29 6.63 7.89 14.66
N ILE A 30 7.43 7.57 13.65
CA ILE A 30 8.89 7.72 13.71
C ILE A 30 9.24 9.16 13.39
N GLU A 31 9.74 9.88 14.39
CA GLU A 31 10.14 11.28 14.27
C GLU A 31 11.65 11.42 14.50
N ARG A 32 12.33 12.21 13.66
CA ARG A 32 13.76 12.53 13.80
C ARG A 32 14.00 13.97 13.38
N ASN A 33 14.75 14.74 14.18
CA ASN A 33 15.05 16.15 13.91
C ASN A 33 13.79 17.02 13.68
N GLY A 34 12.67 16.71 14.33
CA GLY A 34 11.40 17.43 14.15
C GLY A 34 10.63 17.10 12.88
N TYR A 35 11.10 16.14 12.08
CA TYR A 35 10.40 15.63 10.90
C TYR A 35 9.80 14.25 11.17
N ARG A 36 8.59 14.04 10.67
CA ARG A 36 7.88 12.76 10.73
C ARG A 36 8.14 11.94 9.47
N PHE A 37 8.76 10.78 9.62
CA PHE A 37 9.16 9.92 8.50
C PHE A 37 8.09 8.90 8.11
N THR A 38 7.13 8.66 9.00
CA THR A 38 6.06 7.67 8.81
C THR A 38 4.68 8.30 8.72
N ASP A 39 4.59 9.55 8.25
CA ASP A 39 3.30 10.23 8.11
C ASP A 39 2.40 9.46 7.15
N GLY A 40 1.27 8.97 7.66
CA GLY A 40 0.29 8.27 6.85
C GLY A 40 0.68 6.84 6.43
N ILE A 41 1.72 6.24 7.01
CA ILE A 41 2.15 4.86 6.69
C ILE A 41 2.22 3.94 7.91
N GLY A 42 1.42 2.88 7.88
CA GLY A 42 1.40 1.81 8.86
C GLY A 42 2.10 0.54 8.38
N LYS A 43 1.90 -0.56 9.11
CA LYS A 43 2.43 -1.89 8.75
C LYS A 43 1.31 -2.92 8.63
N ILE A 44 1.52 -3.98 7.84
CA ILE A 44 0.62 -5.14 7.74
C ILE A 44 1.45 -6.43 7.79
N SER A 45 0.99 -7.43 8.51
CA SER A 45 1.71 -8.72 8.56
C SER A 45 1.57 -9.49 7.24
N TRP A 46 2.54 -10.38 6.95
CA TRP A 46 2.49 -11.26 5.78
C TRP A 46 1.22 -12.10 5.72
N GLY A 47 0.82 -12.71 6.85
CA GLY A 47 -0.40 -13.53 6.91
C GLY A 47 -1.67 -12.74 6.60
N LEU A 48 -1.79 -11.51 7.11
CA LEU A 48 -2.94 -10.65 6.82
C LEU A 48 -2.91 -10.15 5.36
N ALA A 49 -1.76 -9.72 4.86
CA ALA A 49 -1.57 -9.28 3.47
C ALA A 49 -1.94 -10.38 2.46
N GLY A 50 -1.54 -11.63 2.72
CA GLY A 50 -1.92 -12.77 1.87
C GLY A 50 -3.44 -12.99 1.82
N ARG A 51 -4.13 -12.89 2.96
CA ARG A 51 -5.60 -12.99 3.00
C ARG A 51 -6.30 -11.83 2.32
N VAL A 52 -5.74 -10.62 2.44
CA VAL A 52 -6.22 -9.44 1.72
C VAL A 52 -6.12 -9.68 0.21
N ALA A 53 -4.96 -10.13 -0.26
CA ALA A 53 -4.72 -10.40 -1.67
C ALA A 53 -5.64 -11.52 -2.21
N GLN A 54 -5.88 -12.59 -1.44
CA GLN A 54 -6.85 -13.63 -1.77
C GLN A 54 -8.28 -13.07 -1.89
N LYS A 55 -8.74 -12.24 -0.94
CA LYS A 55 -10.06 -11.58 -1.02
C LYS A 55 -10.17 -10.61 -2.20
N MET A 56 -9.05 -10.08 -2.68
CA MET A 56 -8.98 -9.25 -3.88
C MET A 56 -8.88 -10.07 -5.17
N ASN A 57 -8.89 -11.40 -5.10
CA ASN A 57 -8.68 -12.32 -6.22
C ASN A 57 -7.36 -12.08 -6.97
N ILE A 58 -6.31 -11.66 -6.25
CA ILE A 58 -4.97 -11.52 -6.82
C ILE A 58 -4.39 -12.94 -6.94
N PRO A 59 -3.87 -13.34 -8.11
CA PRO A 59 -3.21 -14.63 -8.27
C PRO A 59 -1.92 -14.64 -7.46
N ILE A 60 -1.78 -15.63 -6.58
CA ILE A 60 -0.62 -15.79 -5.68
C ILE A 60 -0.11 -17.21 -5.85
N TYR A 61 1.09 -17.35 -6.39
CA TYR A 61 1.81 -18.62 -6.56
C TYR A 61 2.97 -18.73 -5.58
N CYS A 62 3.58 -17.59 -5.24
CA CYS A 62 4.64 -17.48 -4.24
C CYS A 62 4.44 -16.23 -3.36
N GLN A 63 5.29 -16.08 -2.34
CA GLN A 63 5.16 -14.99 -1.37
C GLN A 63 5.38 -13.61 -2.02
N GLU A 64 6.21 -13.56 -3.05
CA GLU A 64 6.55 -12.36 -3.83
C GLU A 64 5.38 -11.83 -4.66
N ASP A 65 4.36 -12.64 -4.92
CA ASP A 65 3.14 -12.21 -5.62
C ASP A 65 2.19 -11.40 -4.70
N ILE A 66 2.39 -11.47 -3.38
CA ILE A 66 1.61 -10.69 -2.42
C ILE A 66 2.03 -9.22 -2.56
N PRO A 67 1.09 -8.28 -2.78
CA PRO A 67 1.43 -6.87 -2.87
C PRO A 67 2.16 -6.37 -1.63
N SER A 68 3.28 -5.69 -1.82
CA SER A 68 4.13 -5.18 -0.74
C SER A 68 3.52 -4.03 0.05
N ALA A 69 2.52 -3.35 -0.51
CA ALA A 69 1.80 -2.28 0.15
C ALA A 69 0.35 -2.17 -0.33
N PHE A 70 -0.50 -1.62 0.54
CA PHE A 70 -1.93 -1.41 0.30
C PHE A 70 -2.32 0.00 0.73
N GLN A 71 -3.22 0.63 -0.03
CA GLN A 71 -3.90 1.84 0.38
C GLN A 71 -5.18 1.46 1.13
N ILE A 72 -5.33 1.97 2.35
CA ILE A 72 -6.37 1.53 3.27
C ILE A 72 -7.24 2.65 3.81
N ARG A 73 -8.44 2.27 4.24
CA ARG A 73 -9.30 3.04 5.16
C ARG A 73 -9.80 2.13 6.27
N VAL A 74 -9.72 2.59 7.52
CA VAL A 74 -10.17 1.85 8.71
C VAL A 74 -10.62 2.85 9.77
N ALA A 75 -11.86 2.81 10.26
CA ALA A 75 -12.30 3.62 11.41
C ALA A 75 -11.87 5.11 11.39
N GLY A 76 -11.91 5.76 10.21
CA GLY A 76 -11.49 7.15 10.04
C GLY A 76 -9.98 7.39 9.85
N CYS A 77 -9.18 6.32 9.98
CA CYS A 77 -7.80 6.30 9.51
C CYS A 77 -7.75 6.13 8.00
N LYS A 78 -6.86 6.90 7.34
CA LYS A 78 -6.55 6.79 5.92
C LYS A 78 -5.04 6.85 5.73
N GLY A 79 -4.52 5.98 4.86
CA GLY A 79 -3.11 6.00 4.50
C GLY A 79 -2.68 4.77 3.73
N MET A 80 -1.38 4.47 3.83
CA MET A 80 -0.77 3.28 3.28
C MET A 80 -0.40 2.31 4.40
N VAL A 81 -0.36 1.02 4.11
CA VAL A 81 0.31 0.02 4.95
C VAL A 81 1.26 -0.79 4.08
N ALA A 82 2.48 -1.01 4.57
CA ALA A 82 3.48 -1.84 3.92
C ALA A 82 3.71 -3.11 4.73
N ILE A 83 4.15 -4.18 4.06
CA ILE A 83 4.43 -5.45 4.73
C ILE A 83 5.49 -5.24 5.84
N ASP A 84 5.23 -5.78 7.02
CA ASP A 84 6.21 -5.84 8.10
C ASP A 84 7.22 -6.96 7.79
N PRO A 85 8.49 -6.63 7.46
CA PRO A 85 9.48 -7.64 7.11
C PRO A 85 9.78 -8.62 8.26
N GLU A 86 9.50 -8.23 9.50
CA GLU A 86 9.70 -9.06 10.69
C GLU A 86 8.55 -10.04 10.95
N SER A 87 7.43 -9.90 10.22
CA SER A 87 6.26 -10.77 10.38
C SER A 87 6.43 -12.10 9.66
N THR A 88 5.63 -13.09 10.06
CA THR A 88 5.53 -14.39 9.42
C THR A 88 4.16 -14.57 8.75
N LEU A 89 4.00 -15.63 7.95
CA LEU A 89 2.72 -16.00 7.36
C LEU A 89 1.64 -16.38 8.39
N ASN A 90 2.03 -16.67 9.64
CA ASN A 90 1.12 -17.00 10.74
C ASN A 90 0.70 -15.77 11.56
N ASP A 91 1.32 -14.62 11.30
CA ASP A 91 0.97 -13.38 11.97
C ASP A 91 -0.18 -12.69 11.27
N TYR A 92 -1.13 -12.19 12.04
CA TYR A 92 -2.30 -11.48 11.54
C TYR A 92 -2.44 -10.20 12.36
N TYR A 93 -1.91 -9.11 11.83
CA TYR A 93 -2.09 -7.78 12.40
C TYR A 93 -1.89 -6.68 11.37
N ILE A 94 -2.37 -5.50 11.71
CA ILE A 94 -2.15 -4.24 11.02
C ILE A 94 -1.78 -3.19 12.07
N HIS A 95 -0.69 -2.47 11.84
CA HIS A 95 -0.27 -1.37 12.69
C HIS A 95 -0.70 -0.06 12.05
N ILE A 96 -1.46 0.74 12.79
CA ILE A 96 -1.87 2.09 12.41
C ILE A 96 -1.13 3.13 13.25
N ARG A 97 -1.02 4.36 12.74
CA ARG A 97 -0.34 5.46 13.42
C ARG A 97 -1.30 6.61 13.67
N LYS A 98 -0.99 7.42 14.68
CA LYS A 98 -1.75 8.64 15.00
C LYS A 98 -1.88 9.58 13.81
N SER A 99 -0.82 9.73 13.02
CA SER A 99 -0.83 10.52 11.77
C SER A 99 -1.87 10.08 10.73
N MET A 100 -2.28 8.81 10.76
CA MET A 100 -3.27 8.25 9.82
C MET A 100 -4.70 8.60 10.22
N ASN A 101 -4.97 8.85 11.49
CA ASN A 101 -6.31 9.21 11.98
C ASN A 101 -6.69 10.62 11.49
N LYS A 102 -7.76 10.72 10.69
CA LYS A 102 -8.27 12.00 10.17
C LYS A 102 -9.55 12.46 10.86
N PHE A 103 -10.31 11.53 11.43
CA PHE A 103 -11.54 11.76 12.17
C PHE A 103 -11.88 10.50 12.97
N ASP A 104 -12.58 10.65 14.09
CA ASP A 104 -13.04 9.50 14.86
C ASP A 104 -14.13 8.75 14.09
N GLY A 105 -13.77 7.59 13.52
CA GLY A 105 -14.70 6.70 12.83
C GLY A 105 -15.21 5.59 13.76
N GLY A 106 -16.48 5.18 13.57
CA GLY A 106 -17.11 4.15 14.40
C GLY A 106 -16.82 2.70 13.98
N ASP A 107 -16.61 2.46 12.68
CA ASP A 107 -16.51 1.10 12.13
C ASP A 107 -15.07 0.68 11.82
N TRP A 108 -14.60 -0.37 12.49
CA TRP A 108 -13.25 -0.96 12.33
C TRP A 108 -13.15 -1.95 11.16
N ASN A 109 -13.85 -1.68 10.06
CA ASN A 109 -13.75 -2.49 8.85
C ASN A 109 -12.51 -2.08 8.04
N LEU A 110 -11.73 -3.05 7.57
CA LEU A 110 -10.59 -2.78 6.71
C LEU A 110 -11.05 -2.68 5.26
N GLU A 111 -10.94 -1.47 4.70
CA GLU A 111 -11.23 -1.23 3.30
C GLU A 111 -9.93 -1.07 2.52
N ILE A 112 -9.76 -1.87 1.48
CA ILE A 112 -8.65 -1.71 0.55
C ILE A 112 -9.11 -0.87 -0.63
N CYS A 113 -8.47 0.29 -0.77
CA CYS A 113 -8.70 1.21 -1.88
C CYS A 113 -7.89 0.79 -3.10
N GLU A 114 -6.61 0.47 -2.90
CA GLU A 114 -5.65 0.15 -3.95
C GLU A 114 -4.50 -0.70 -3.39
N TYR A 115 -3.72 -1.34 -4.26
CA TYR A 115 -2.54 -2.13 -3.89
C TYR A 115 -1.34 -1.84 -4.79
N ALA A 116 -0.14 -2.10 -4.28
CA ALA A 116 1.11 -1.92 -5.01
C ALA A 116 1.19 -2.91 -6.18
N ARG A 117 1.33 -2.38 -7.40
CA ARG A 117 1.62 -3.14 -8.62
C ARG A 117 2.42 -2.28 -9.58
N PRO A 118 3.24 -2.87 -10.47
CA PRO A 118 3.82 -2.14 -11.58
C PRO A 118 2.71 -1.52 -12.44
N LEU A 119 2.85 -0.23 -12.73
CA LEU A 119 1.96 0.48 -13.64
C LEU A 119 2.77 0.98 -14.84
N PRO A 120 2.21 0.93 -16.06
CA PRO A 120 2.86 1.55 -17.21
C PRO A 120 2.99 3.05 -16.93
N LEU A 121 4.23 3.55 -16.97
CA LEU A 121 4.52 4.96 -16.74
C LEU A 121 4.68 5.66 -18.09
N THR A 122 3.92 6.74 -18.27
CA THR A 122 4.09 7.65 -19.39
C THR A 122 4.64 8.98 -18.88
N LEU A 123 5.45 9.64 -19.71
CA LEU A 123 5.96 10.96 -19.39
C LEU A 123 4.86 12.00 -19.63
N ASN A 124 4.30 12.54 -18.55
CA ASN A 124 3.41 13.70 -18.61
C ASN A 124 4.23 14.95 -18.98
N ASN A 125 3.64 15.84 -19.80
CA ASN A 125 4.19 17.14 -20.18
C ASN A 125 4.71 17.96 -18.99
N GLN A 126 4.08 17.86 -17.81
CA GLN A 126 4.56 18.54 -16.60
C GLN A 126 5.92 18.02 -16.14
N VAL A 127 6.12 16.69 -16.17
CA VAL A 127 7.39 16.06 -15.80
C VAL A 127 8.47 16.35 -16.84
N ILE A 128 8.13 16.31 -18.13
CA ILE A 128 9.04 16.68 -19.22
C ILE A 128 9.57 18.10 -19.01
N ARG A 129 8.69 19.05 -18.68
CA ARG A 129 9.08 20.44 -18.46
C ARG A 129 10.02 20.60 -17.27
N LEU A 130 9.70 19.98 -16.13
CA LEU A 130 10.59 19.98 -14.96
C LEU A 130 11.97 19.41 -15.28
N LEU A 131 12.04 18.32 -16.06
CA LEU A 131 13.30 17.71 -16.42
C LEU A 131 14.09 18.54 -17.43
N SER A 132 13.43 19.22 -18.37
CA SER A 132 14.07 20.18 -19.30
C SER A 132 14.67 21.37 -18.54
N ASP A 133 13.92 21.94 -17.59
CA ASP A 133 14.35 23.08 -16.76
C ASP A 133 15.54 22.71 -15.84
N LEU A 134 15.70 21.43 -15.48
CA LEU A 134 16.84 20.90 -14.71
C LEU A 134 18.12 20.67 -15.56
N GLY A 135 18.11 21.05 -16.83
CA GLY A 135 19.28 20.98 -17.71
C GLY A 135 19.45 19.67 -18.47
N ASN A 136 18.41 18.82 -18.53
CA ASN A 136 18.45 17.65 -19.41
C ASN A 136 18.33 18.08 -20.87
N HIS A 137 19.15 17.50 -21.74
CA HIS A 137 19.10 17.79 -23.17
C HIS A 137 17.75 17.40 -23.76
N ASP A 138 16.99 18.40 -24.25
CA ASP A 138 15.71 18.23 -24.94
C ASP A 138 15.75 17.17 -26.06
N GLY A 139 16.93 16.95 -26.65
CA GLY A 139 17.17 15.90 -27.65
C GLY A 139 16.84 14.48 -27.15
N ALA A 140 17.01 14.19 -25.85
CA ALA A 140 16.63 12.90 -25.28
C ALA A 140 15.10 12.71 -25.25
N PHE A 141 14.34 13.76 -24.94
CA PHE A 141 12.87 13.71 -24.96
C PHE A 141 12.33 13.58 -26.39
N ILE A 142 12.92 14.31 -27.33
CA ILE A 142 12.57 14.20 -28.75
C ILE A 142 12.91 12.80 -29.29
N ALA A 143 14.07 12.23 -28.95
CA ALA A 143 14.43 10.88 -29.35
C ALA A 143 13.49 9.81 -28.77
N LEU A 144 13.06 9.97 -27.51
CA LEU A 144 12.06 9.10 -26.89
C LEU A 144 10.70 9.22 -27.61
N GLN A 145 10.28 10.43 -27.94
CA GLN A 145 9.05 10.68 -28.70
C GLN A 145 9.08 10.02 -30.08
N TYR A 146 10.20 10.14 -30.83
CA TYR A 146 10.36 9.47 -32.12
C TYR A 146 10.31 7.95 -32.01
N ARG A 147 10.91 7.35 -30.98
CA ARG A 147 10.85 5.89 -30.73
C ARG A 147 9.43 5.42 -30.45
N SER A 148 8.66 6.18 -29.67
CA SER A 148 7.25 5.86 -29.42
C SER A 148 6.42 5.90 -30.71
N PHE A 149 6.64 6.89 -31.59
CA PHE A 149 5.96 6.97 -32.89
C PHE A 149 6.34 5.83 -33.85
N THR A 150 7.60 5.38 -33.87
CA THR A 150 8.04 4.28 -34.75
C THR A 150 7.55 2.91 -34.31
N GLN A 151 7.35 2.69 -33.00
CA GLN A 151 6.72 1.46 -32.50
C GLN A 151 5.23 1.41 -32.87
N TRP A 152 4.54 2.55 -32.84
CA TRP A 152 3.13 2.66 -33.24
C TRP A 152 2.89 2.45 -34.75
N GLY A 153 3.82 2.88 -35.61
CA GLY A 153 3.69 2.74 -37.07
C GLY A 153 3.94 1.32 -37.61
N ASN A 154 4.45 0.40 -36.79
CA ASN A 154 4.73 -1.00 -37.15
C ASN A 154 3.79 -1.99 -36.42
N SER A 155 2.71 -1.49 -35.82
CA SER A 155 1.69 -2.28 -35.11
C SER A 155 0.41 -2.38 -35.93
#